data_AF-A0A2L0R1F1-F1
#
_entry.id   AF-A0A2L0R1F1-F1
#
_cell.length_a   1.000
_cell.length_b   1.000
_cell.length_c   1.000
_cell.angle_alpha   90.00
_cell.angle_beta   90.00
_cell.angle_gamma   90.00
#
_symmetry.space_group_name_H-M   'P 1'
#
loop_
_entity.id
_entity.type
_entity.pdbx_description
1 polymer ?
#
loop_
_entity_poly.entity_id
_entity_poly.type
_entity_poly.pdbx_seq_one_letter_code
_entity_poly.pdbx_strand_id
1 'polypeptide(L)'
;MDGASAPTQGSGDRAALLASRVVQYAVDAECWVVALTLAVLFRFDFVAGNVAWYAVGSLALVAVFLQAGMGWMFALYRGRHQSGAFHEAQTLLSTVLSVAAVLFLISVLVMKPGDVPRSAALLAMPIAFILMGGSRYVRRALIERRIKPTDSSRRVLIYGAGQTGAYLVRQMRSDPKSRYIPVGLIDDDPLKRHLRLSNIQVMGRGEDLASVASMTGASDVVLCVARADAEFMRRVSDFADSASIRLRVLPPLSEILDNKMKLADLREVAIEDLIGRHPVDTAVEAIAGYVTNKRVLVTGAGGSIGSELCRQLSRFSPMELVMLDRDESGLHGVQMSIAGHGLLDSDDVVLADIRDQDALHIAFERARPEVVFHAAALKHLPMLEQYPDEAWKTNVLGTLNVLEASRKAGVKTFINISTDKAANPTSVLGYSKRTAEMLTAWAAAATDRNYLSVRFGNVLGSRGSMLPTFIEQIESGGPVTVTDPEVTRYFMTIPEACQLVIQAGAIGRAGEVLILDMGKPVKILDVAKRMISKSGKPIEIVFTGLREGEKLHEDLIDASEQDERPFHPQITHTSVPPIAPEELDYESWAKSNARTSPTHKPYLASSFGV
;
A
#
# COMPACT_ATOMS: atom_id res chain seq x y z
N MET A 1 -32.22 -29.56 -6.94
CA MET A 1 -31.44 -30.81 -7.00
C MET A 1 -30.20 -30.42 -7.80
N ASP A 2 -29.05 -30.12 -7.20
CA ASP A 2 -28.33 -30.91 -6.23
C ASP A 2 -27.69 -30.05 -5.13
N GLY A 3 -27.91 -30.47 -3.87
CA GLY A 3 -27.26 -29.90 -2.71
C GLY A 3 -25.99 -30.69 -2.38
N ALA A 4 -24.83 -30.10 -2.66
CA ALA A 4 -23.57 -30.57 -2.11
C ALA A 4 -23.37 -29.94 -0.73
N SER A 5 -23.66 -30.71 0.31
CA SER A 5 -23.38 -30.38 1.70
C SER A 5 -21.88 -30.22 1.92
N ALA A 6 -21.45 -29.02 2.31
CA ALA A 6 -20.09 -28.79 2.81
C ALA A 6 -19.83 -29.66 4.05
N PRO A 7 -18.67 -30.34 4.16
CA PRO A 7 -18.39 -31.20 5.30
C PRO A 7 -18.20 -30.33 6.55
N THR A 8 -18.86 -30.72 7.63
CA THR A 8 -18.77 -30.11 8.96
C THR A 8 -17.36 -30.29 9.54
N GLN A 9 -16.41 -29.40 9.18
CA GLN A 9 -15.08 -29.32 9.79
C GLN A 9 -15.10 -28.96 11.29
N GLY A 10 -16.25 -28.52 11.83
CA GLY A 10 -16.36 -28.04 13.21
C GLY A 10 -16.44 -29.12 14.31
N SER A 11 -16.69 -30.39 13.98
CA SER A 11 -16.84 -31.46 15.00
C SER A 11 -15.50 -32.05 15.43
N GLY A 12 -14.56 -32.23 14.50
CA GLY A 12 -13.22 -32.78 14.77
C GLY A 12 -12.34 -31.87 15.63
N ASP A 13 -12.35 -30.56 15.36
CA ASP A 13 -11.56 -29.58 16.12
C ASP A 13 -12.05 -29.43 17.56
N ARG A 14 -13.37 -29.49 17.79
CA ARG A 14 -13.94 -29.44 19.13
C ARG A 14 -13.54 -30.65 19.97
N ALA A 15 -13.53 -31.85 19.38
CA ALA A 15 -13.10 -33.08 20.05
C ALA A 15 -11.60 -33.03 20.40
N ALA A 16 -10.75 -32.56 19.48
CA ALA A 16 -9.32 -32.40 19.72
C ALA A 16 -9.01 -31.37 20.82
N LEU A 17 -9.73 -30.24 20.82
CA LEU A 17 -9.62 -29.22 21.86
C LEU A 17 -10.05 -29.74 23.23
N LEU A 18 -11.16 -30.47 23.31
CA LEU A 18 -11.62 -31.10 24.55
C LEU A 18 -10.62 -32.15 25.06
N ALA A 19 -10.09 -32.99 24.17
CA ALA A 19 -9.06 -33.97 24.52
C ALA A 19 -7.80 -33.30 25.11
N SER A 20 -7.33 -32.21 24.49
CA SER A 20 -6.16 -31.47 24.98
C SER A 20 -6.35 -30.90 26.41
N ARG A 21 -7.59 -30.52 26.75
CA ARG A 21 -7.95 -29.97 28.07
C ARG A 21 -7.98 -31.06 29.14
N VAL A 22 -8.57 -32.21 28.80
CA VAL A 22 -8.59 -33.38 29.70
C VAL A 22 -7.17 -33.85 29.98
N VAL A 23 -6.30 -33.90 28.96
CA VAL A 23 -4.88 -34.24 29.13
C VAL A 23 -4.18 -33.24 30.04
N GLN A 24 -4.41 -31.94 29.89
CA GLN A 24 -3.77 -30.95 30.77
C GLN A 24 -4.23 -31.07 32.22
N TYR A 25 -5.52 -31.33 32.45
CA TYR A 25 -6.02 -31.59 33.79
C TYR A 25 -5.39 -32.83 34.41
N ALA A 26 -5.28 -33.93 33.66
CA ALA A 26 -4.64 -35.16 34.13
C ALA A 26 -3.19 -34.92 34.56
N VAL A 27 -2.43 -34.15 33.76
CA VAL A 27 -1.05 -33.76 34.11
C VAL A 27 -1.00 -32.91 35.38
N ASP A 28 -1.90 -31.92 35.53
CA ASP A 28 -1.94 -31.08 36.73
C ASP A 28 -2.34 -31.89 37.99
N ALA A 29 -3.25 -32.86 37.85
CA ALA A 29 -3.64 -33.78 38.90
C ALA A 29 -2.46 -34.68 39.34
N GLU A 30 -1.72 -35.23 38.37
CA GLU A 30 -0.51 -36.01 38.64
C GLU A 30 0.57 -35.17 39.33
N CYS A 31 0.74 -33.90 38.92
CA CYS A 31 1.68 -32.98 39.57
C CYS A 31 1.37 -32.79 41.06
N TRP A 32 0.09 -32.76 41.47
CA TRP A 32 -0.28 -32.68 42.89
C TRP A 32 0.05 -33.96 43.66
N VAL A 33 -0.19 -35.13 43.07
CA VAL A 33 0.15 -36.43 43.67
C VAL A 33 1.65 -36.53 43.90
N VAL A 34 2.45 -36.16 42.89
CA VAL A 34 3.91 -36.14 42.97
C VAL A 34 4.39 -35.10 43.99
N ALA A 35 3.82 -33.88 43.97
CA ALA A 35 4.22 -32.81 44.88
C ALA A 35 3.94 -33.15 46.35
N LEU A 36 2.79 -33.72 46.66
CA LEU A 36 2.45 -34.15 48.03
C LEU A 36 3.35 -35.31 48.50
N THR A 37 3.61 -36.27 47.62
CA THR A 37 4.52 -37.39 47.91
C THR A 37 5.93 -36.90 48.21
N LEU A 38 6.48 -36.03 47.36
CA LEU A 38 7.81 -35.44 47.56
C LEU A 38 7.87 -34.56 48.82
N ALA A 39 6.84 -33.74 49.07
CA ALA A 39 6.79 -32.88 50.25
C ALA A 39 6.81 -33.68 51.56
N VAL A 40 6.11 -34.82 51.60
CA VAL A 40 6.11 -35.72 52.75
C VAL A 40 7.46 -36.45 52.89
N LEU A 41 8.03 -36.95 51.79
CA LEU A 41 9.34 -37.59 51.80
C LEU A 41 10.44 -36.64 52.26
N PHE A 42 10.47 -35.39 51.77
CA PHE A 42 11.41 -34.36 52.24
C PHE A 42 11.23 -34.07 53.72
N ARG A 43 9.99 -34.12 54.23
CA ARG A 43 9.71 -33.82 55.63
C ARG A 43 10.16 -34.93 56.59
N PHE A 44 10.21 -36.18 56.12
CA PHE A 44 10.65 -37.35 56.88
C PHE A 44 12.06 -37.81 56.49
N ASP A 45 12.87 -36.95 55.88
CA ASP A 45 14.24 -37.26 55.45
C ASP A 45 14.34 -38.56 54.63
N PHE A 46 13.34 -38.80 53.76
CA PHE A 46 13.18 -39.99 52.92
C PHE A 46 12.96 -41.32 53.67
N VAL A 47 12.64 -41.27 54.96
CA VAL A 47 12.27 -42.45 55.76
C VAL A 47 10.79 -42.80 55.57
N ALA A 48 10.51 -43.56 54.52
CA ALA A 48 9.13 -43.91 54.09
C ALA A 48 8.30 -44.69 55.12
N GLY A 49 8.93 -45.35 56.10
CA GLY A 49 8.24 -46.13 57.14
C GLY A 49 7.44 -45.29 58.14
N ASN A 50 7.73 -43.98 58.23
CA ASN A 50 7.05 -43.06 59.15
C ASN A 50 5.86 -42.32 58.50
N VAL A 51 5.53 -42.69 57.26
CA VAL A 51 4.50 -42.01 56.47
C VAL A 51 3.20 -42.79 56.51
N ALA A 52 2.11 -42.13 56.94
CA ALA A 52 0.77 -42.67 56.79
C ALA A 52 0.29 -42.52 55.33
N TRP A 53 0.70 -43.44 54.45
CA TRP A 53 0.40 -43.39 53.02
C TRP A 53 -1.10 -43.31 52.69
N TYR A 54 -1.97 -43.90 53.51
CA TYR A 54 -3.41 -43.79 53.36
C TYR A 54 -3.91 -42.34 53.52
N ALA A 55 -3.29 -41.59 54.43
CA ALA A 55 -3.63 -40.19 54.69
C ALA A 55 -3.10 -39.27 53.57
N VAL A 56 -1.88 -39.54 53.08
CA VAL A 56 -1.30 -38.85 51.92
C VAL A 56 -2.12 -39.11 50.66
N GLY A 57 -2.54 -40.36 50.42
CA GLY A 57 -3.39 -40.73 49.28
C GLY A 57 -4.76 -40.06 49.34
N SER A 58 -5.36 -39.97 50.53
CA SER A 58 -6.63 -39.25 50.74
C SER A 58 -6.50 -37.75 50.44
N LEU A 59 -5.43 -37.13 50.94
CA LEU A 59 -5.16 -35.71 50.69
C LEU A 59 -4.85 -35.42 49.21
N ALA A 60 -4.15 -36.33 48.54
CA ALA A 60 -3.89 -36.26 47.11
C ALA A 60 -5.18 -36.39 46.28
N LEU A 61 -6.08 -37.31 46.66
CA LEU A 61 -7.39 -37.43 46.02
C LEU A 61 -8.21 -36.13 46.14
N VAL A 62 -8.21 -35.53 47.33
CA VAL A 62 -8.84 -34.21 47.55
C VAL A 62 -8.18 -33.14 46.68
N ALA A 63 -6.85 -33.12 46.58
CA ALA A 63 -6.12 -32.18 45.73
C ALA A 63 -6.52 -32.29 44.25
N VAL A 64 -6.71 -33.51 43.73
CA VAL A 64 -7.15 -33.76 42.36
C VAL A 64 -8.55 -33.18 42.08
N PHE A 65 -9.49 -33.33 43.01
CA PHE A 65 -10.83 -32.75 42.88
C PHE A 65 -10.83 -31.23 43.03
N LEU A 66 -10.05 -30.69 43.99
CA LEU A 66 -9.89 -29.26 44.17
C LEU A 66 -9.25 -28.60 42.96
N GLN A 67 -8.25 -29.24 42.34
CA GLN A 67 -7.62 -28.77 41.11
C GLN A 67 -8.64 -28.69 39.96
N ALA A 68 -9.54 -29.66 39.83
CA ALA A 68 -10.62 -29.61 38.84
C ALA A 68 -11.56 -28.43 39.10
N GLY A 69 -12.05 -28.29 40.33
CA GLY A 69 -12.99 -27.24 40.71
C GLY A 69 -12.42 -25.83 40.59
N MET A 70 -11.25 -25.60 41.21
CA MET A 70 -10.56 -24.31 41.18
C MET A 70 -10.07 -23.97 39.77
N GLY A 71 -9.52 -24.94 39.04
CA GLY A 71 -9.08 -24.74 37.66
C GLY A 71 -10.24 -24.42 36.70
N TRP A 72 -11.44 -24.95 36.96
CA TRP A 72 -12.64 -24.58 36.20
C TRP A 72 -13.19 -23.21 36.59
N MET A 73 -13.14 -22.86 37.88
CA MET A 73 -13.55 -21.55 38.42
C MET A 73 -12.68 -20.40 37.90
N PHE A 74 -11.35 -20.56 37.97
CA PHE A 74 -10.38 -19.61 37.44
C PHE A 74 -10.22 -19.69 35.92
N ALA A 75 -11.00 -20.54 35.25
CA ALA A 75 -11.00 -20.71 33.80
C ALA A 75 -9.67 -21.17 33.20
N LEU A 76 -8.81 -21.83 33.99
CA LEU A 76 -7.54 -22.42 33.57
C LEU A 76 -7.76 -23.44 32.43
N TYR A 77 -8.83 -24.23 32.52
CA TYR A 77 -9.17 -25.26 31.51
C TYR A 77 -10.19 -24.79 30.47
N ARG A 78 -10.65 -23.52 30.51
CA ARG A 78 -11.65 -22.99 29.56
C ARG A 78 -11.04 -22.46 28.26
N GLY A 79 -9.72 -22.47 28.12
CA GLY A 79 -9.02 -22.04 26.90
C GLY A 79 -9.01 -20.53 26.68
N ARG A 80 -9.12 -19.74 27.76
CA ARG A 80 -9.03 -18.26 27.70
C ARG A 80 -7.64 -17.74 27.37
N HIS A 81 -6.61 -18.51 27.68
CA HIS A 81 -5.22 -18.13 27.49
C HIS A 81 -4.49 -19.18 26.63
N GLN A 82 -3.62 -18.72 25.74
CA GLN A 82 -2.71 -19.62 25.03
C GLN A 82 -1.76 -20.27 26.04
N SER A 83 -1.45 -21.56 25.83
CA SER A 83 -0.57 -22.30 26.74
C SER A 83 0.83 -21.69 26.82
N GLY A 84 1.32 -21.46 28.04
CA GLY A 84 2.59 -20.82 28.36
C GLY A 84 2.60 -19.29 28.27
N ALA A 85 1.44 -18.64 28.18
CA ALA A 85 1.34 -17.17 28.22
C ALA A 85 1.50 -16.62 29.65
N PHE A 86 1.96 -15.38 29.77
CA PHE A 86 2.16 -14.71 31.07
C PHE A 86 0.86 -14.68 31.92
N HIS A 87 -0.28 -14.43 31.28
CA HIS A 87 -1.58 -14.48 31.95
C HIS A 87 -1.98 -15.89 32.39
N GLU A 88 -1.61 -16.95 31.67
CA GLU A 88 -1.86 -18.32 32.12
C GLU A 88 -1.06 -18.63 33.39
N ALA A 89 0.18 -18.13 33.51
CA ALA A 89 0.99 -18.29 34.72
C ALA A 89 0.34 -17.63 35.96
N GLN A 90 -0.25 -16.44 35.80
CA GLN A 90 -1.02 -15.78 36.86
C GLN A 90 -2.24 -16.62 37.27
N THR A 91 -2.98 -17.16 36.28
CA THR A 91 -4.16 -17.98 36.53
C THR A 91 -3.80 -19.32 37.22
N LEU A 92 -2.68 -19.92 36.81
CA LEU A 92 -2.12 -21.12 37.42
C LEU A 92 -1.71 -20.86 38.87
N LEU A 93 -1.04 -19.73 39.15
CA LEU A 93 -0.64 -19.34 40.49
C LEU A 93 -1.85 -19.19 41.43
N SER A 94 -2.89 -18.47 41.01
CA SER A 94 -4.12 -18.32 41.79
C SER A 94 -4.82 -19.66 42.06
N THR A 95 -4.81 -20.56 41.08
CA THR A 95 -5.37 -21.92 41.22
C THR A 95 -4.59 -22.73 42.25
N VAL A 96 -3.27 -22.80 42.10
CA VAL A 96 -2.39 -23.56 42.99
C VAL A 96 -2.42 -23.02 44.42
N LEU A 97 -2.44 -21.69 44.60
CA LEU A 97 -2.59 -21.05 45.90
C LEU A 97 -3.92 -21.41 46.57
N SER A 98 -5.02 -21.39 45.82
CA SER A 98 -6.35 -21.71 46.35
C SER A 98 -6.45 -23.17 46.76
N VAL A 99 -5.92 -24.09 45.94
CA VAL A 99 -5.87 -25.53 46.27
C VAL A 99 -4.99 -25.76 47.49
N ALA A 100 -3.80 -25.17 47.55
CA ALA A 100 -2.89 -25.29 48.70
C ALA A 100 -3.52 -24.76 49.99
N ALA A 101 -4.22 -23.63 49.94
CA ALA A 101 -4.89 -23.05 51.11
C ALA A 101 -5.97 -23.99 51.68
N VAL A 102 -6.78 -24.60 50.81
CA VAL A 102 -7.81 -25.57 51.24
C VAL A 102 -7.17 -26.86 51.77
N LEU A 103 -6.14 -27.39 51.10
CA LEU A 103 -5.40 -28.57 51.59
C LEU A 103 -4.75 -28.31 52.94
N PHE A 104 -4.17 -27.13 53.15
CA PHE A 104 -3.62 -26.72 54.44
C PHE A 104 -4.71 -26.67 55.51
N LEU A 105 -5.87 -26.07 55.22
CA LEU A 105 -6.99 -26.00 56.15
C LEU A 105 -7.50 -27.41 56.53
N ILE A 106 -7.64 -28.32 55.56
CA ILE A 106 -8.03 -29.71 55.81
C ILE A 106 -6.99 -30.42 56.67
N SER A 107 -5.70 -30.22 56.41
CA SER A 107 -4.60 -30.80 57.20
C SER A 107 -4.59 -30.30 58.66
N VAL A 108 -5.10 -29.09 58.91
CA VAL A 108 -5.16 -28.49 60.25
C VAL A 108 -6.43 -28.89 61.00
N LEU A 109 -7.58 -28.89 60.33
CA LEU A 109 -8.90 -29.05 60.96
C LEU A 109 -9.40 -30.50 61.03
N VAL A 110 -9.01 -31.35 60.08
CA VAL A 110 -9.60 -32.69 59.90
C VAL A 110 -8.62 -33.81 60.26
N MET A 111 -7.34 -33.64 59.94
CA MET A 111 -6.33 -34.69 60.09
C MET A 111 -5.73 -34.72 61.51
N LYS A 112 -5.44 -35.92 62.03
CA LYS A 112 -4.85 -36.04 63.36
C LYS A 112 -3.37 -35.61 63.33
N PRO A 113 -2.85 -35.04 64.43
CA PRO A 113 -1.42 -34.76 64.57
C PRO A 113 -0.62 -36.06 64.43
N GLY A 114 0.08 -36.23 63.30
CA GLY A 114 0.90 -37.42 63.01
C GLY A 114 0.60 -38.09 61.67
N ASP A 115 -0.61 -37.92 61.12
CA ASP A 115 -0.99 -38.58 59.86
C ASP A 115 -0.30 -37.93 58.66
N VAL A 116 -0.36 -36.60 58.55
CA VAL A 116 0.39 -35.83 57.55
C VAL A 116 0.97 -34.59 58.23
N PRO A 117 2.28 -34.35 58.12
CA PRO A 117 2.88 -33.12 58.63
C PRO A 117 2.23 -31.90 57.96
N ARG A 118 1.72 -30.93 58.74
CA ARG A 118 1.10 -29.70 58.22
C ARG A 118 2.02 -28.91 57.28
N SER A 119 3.33 -28.99 57.50
CA SER A 119 4.35 -28.41 56.63
C SER A 119 4.40 -29.05 55.24
N ALA A 120 3.94 -30.30 55.07
CA ALA A 120 3.93 -30.98 53.78
C ALA A 120 2.92 -30.35 52.80
N ALA A 121 1.75 -29.89 53.28
CA ALA A 121 0.78 -29.17 52.44
C ALA A 121 1.36 -27.82 51.95
N LEU A 122 2.11 -27.12 52.80
CA LEU A 122 2.82 -25.88 52.45
C LEU A 122 3.97 -26.14 51.47
N LEU A 123 4.76 -27.19 51.67
CA LEU A 123 5.88 -27.58 50.80
C LEU A 123 5.42 -28.11 49.44
N ALA A 124 4.26 -28.75 49.36
CA ALA A 124 3.71 -29.24 48.11
C ALA A 124 3.32 -28.12 47.14
N MET A 125 2.97 -26.93 47.65
CA MET A 125 2.57 -25.78 46.83
C MET A 125 3.64 -25.34 45.81
N PRO A 126 4.87 -24.97 46.22
CA PRO A 126 5.90 -24.57 45.27
C PRO A 126 6.32 -25.72 44.33
N ILE A 127 6.33 -26.97 44.81
CA ILE A 127 6.66 -28.14 43.98
C ILE A 127 5.61 -28.32 42.88
N ALA A 128 4.32 -28.29 43.23
CA ALA A 128 3.22 -28.41 42.27
C ALA A 128 3.25 -27.28 41.24
N PHE A 129 3.49 -26.04 41.67
CA PHE A 129 3.62 -24.89 40.76
C PHE A 129 4.75 -25.06 39.75
N ILE A 130 5.94 -25.50 40.21
CA ILE A 130 7.10 -25.73 39.34
C ILE A 130 6.83 -26.86 38.34
N LEU A 131 6.26 -27.99 38.79
CA LEU A 131 5.94 -29.12 37.91
C LEU A 131 4.87 -28.75 36.85
N MET A 132 3.80 -28.07 37.27
CA MET A 132 2.72 -27.62 36.37
C MET A 132 3.17 -26.52 35.40
N GLY A 133 4.03 -25.61 35.85
CA GLY A 133 4.62 -24.58 34.99
C GLY A 133 5.62 -25.17 34.00
N GLY A 134 6.45 -26.11 34.47
CA GLY A 134 7.41 -26.84 33.66
C GLY A 134 6.76 -27.65 32.55
N SER A 135 5.69 -28.41 32.85
CA SER A 135 4.97 -29.20 31.84
C SER A 135 4.37 -28.34 30.72
N ARG A 136 3.79 -27.17 31.07
CA ARG A 136 3.27 -26.20 30.09
C ARG A 136 4.37 -25.59 29.24
N TYR A 137 5.51 -25.24 29.84
CA TYR A 137 6.67 -24.73 29.12
C TYR A 137 7.22 -25.77 28.13
N VAL A 138 7.38 -27.01 28.56
CA VAL A 138 7.83 -28.12 27.70
C VAL A 138 6.83 -28.34 26.56
N ARG A 139 5.52 -28.37 26.84
CA ARG A 139 4.50 -28.49 25.80
C ARG A 139 4.58 -27.36 24.79
N ARG A 140 4.73 -26.11 25.26
CA ARG A 140 4.89 -24.94 24.38
C ARG A 140 6.13 -25.07 23.51
N ALA A 141 7.27 -25.42 24.11
CA ALA A 141 8.52 -25.64 23.37
C ALA A 141 8.41 -26.76 22.33
N LEU A 142 7.69 -27.84 22.63
CA LEU A 142 7.44 -28.95 21.69
C LEU A 142 6.51 -28.54 20.55
N ILE A 143 5.45 -27.76 20.82
CA ILE A 143 4.55 -27.24 19.78
C ILE A 143 5.29 -26.24 18.88
N GLU A 144 6.05 -25.31 19.47
CA GLU A 144 6.87 -24.35 18.73
C GLU A 144 7.97 -25.03 17.89
N ARG A 145 8.45 -26.22 18.29
CA ARG A 145 9.35 -27.07 17.50
C ARG A 145 8.65 -27.89 16.40
N ARG A 146 7.33 -28.13 16.53
CA ARG A 146 6.52 -28.90 15.57
C ARG A 146 5.97 -28.07 14.42
N ILE A 147 6.04 -26.74 14.48
CA ILE A 147 5.85 -25.89 13.31
C ILE A 147 7.08 -26.09 12.41
N LYS A 148 7.08 -27.22 11.70
CA LYS A 148 8.05 -27.51 10.66
C LYS A 148 7.62 -26.74 9.40
N PRO A 149 8.53 -26.00 8.77
CA PRO A 149 8.25 -25.43 7.46
C PRO A 149 7.89 -26.55 6.49
N THR A 150 6.92 -26.30 5.63
CA THR A 150 6.75 -27.10 4.41
C THR A 150 7.99 -26.94 3.53
N ASP A 151 8.42 -28.00 2.82
CA ASP A 151 9.57 -27.96 1.89
C ASP A 151 9.43 -26.88 0.79
N SER A 152 8.22 -26.38 0.56
CA SER A 152 7.92 -25.29 -0.38
C SER A 152 8.17 -23.87 0.15
N SER A 153 8.53 -23.69 1.43
CA SER A 153 8.64 -22.37 2.04
C SER A 153 10.01 -21.73 1.76
N ARG A 154 9.99 -20.47 1.26
CA ARG A 154 11.19 -19.71 0.90
C ARG A 154 11.88 -19.14 2.14
N ARG A 155 13.22 -19.17 2.16
CA ARG A 155 14.04 -18.60 3.24
C ARG A 155 14.21 -17.10 3.02
N VAL A 156 13.91 -16.31 4.04
CA VAL A 156 13.81 -14.85 3.94
C VAL A 156 14.62 -14.15 5.03
N LEU A 157 15.38 -13.13 4.64
CA LEU A 157 15.96 -12.16 5.57
C LEU A 157 14.99 -11.01 5.83
N ILE A 158 14.89 -10.53 7.06
CA ILE A 158 14.06 -9.38 7.39
C ILE A 158 14.96 -8.17 7.62
N TYR A 159 14.83 -7.15 6.77
CA TYR A 159 15.55 -5.89 6.91
C TYR A 159 14.72 -4.92 7.74
N GLY A 160 15.18 -4.63 8.96
CA GLY A 160 14.50 -3.80 9.96
C GLY A 160 13.98 -4.63 11.13
N ALA A 161 14.72 -4.61 12.24
CA ALA A 161 14.39 -5.28 13.50
C ALA A 161 13.51 -4.42 14.42
N GLY A 162 12.70 -3.53 13.85
CA GLY A 162 11.71 -2.71 14.56
C GLY A 162 10.41 -3.45 14.87
N GLN A 163 9.36 -2.70 15.22
CA GLN A 163 8.04 -3.29 15.55
C GLN A 163 7.44 -4.07 14.37
N THR A 164 7.54 -3.53 13.15
CA THR A 164 7.05 -4.17 11.93
C THR A 164 7.77 -5.50 11.67
N GLY A 165 9.10 -5.53 11.80
CA GLY A 165 9.89 -6.75 11.67
C GLY A 165 9.55 -7.79 12.73
N ALA A 166 9.39 -7.37 13.99
CA ALA A 166 9.00 -8.26 15.09
C ALA A 166 7.62 -8.90 14.86
N TYR A 167 6.66 -8.09 14.38
CA TYR A 167 5.33 -8.56 14.02
C TYR A 167 5.39 -9.59 12.88
N LEU A 168 6.11 -9.28 11.80
CA LEU A 168 6.20 -10.15 10.63
C LEU A 168 6.86 -11.49 10.94
N VAL A 169 7.97 -11.48 11.71
CA VAL A 169 8.64 -12.71 12.16
C VAL A 169 7.68 -13.58 12.98
N ARG A 170 6.89 -12.97 13.87
CA ARG A 170 5.91 -13.70 14.68
C ARG A 170 4.83 -14.32 13.80
N GLN A 171 4.32 -13.60 12.79
CA GLN A 171 3.34 -14.12 11.84
C GLN A 171 3.91 -15.31 11.05
N MET A 172 5.09 -15.15 10.44
CA MET A 172 5.73 -16.22 9.65
C MET A 172 5.98 -17.49 10.45
N ARG A 173 6.27 -17.37 11.76
CA ARG A 173 6.51 -18.51 12.65
C ARG A 173 5.24 -19.11 13.25
N SER A 174 4.15 -18.35 13.33
CA SER A 174 2.90 -18.81 13.95
C SER A 174 1.92 -19.39 12.94
N ASP A 175 2.05 -19.06 11.65
CA ASP A 175 1.25 -19.64 10.57
C ASP A 175 1.90 -20.90 9.98
N PRO A 176 1.33 -22.11 10.19
CA PRO A 176 1.84 -23.35 9.62
C PRO A 176 1.77 -23.40 8.08
N LYS A 177 0.97 -22.53 7.45
CA LYS A 177 0.85 -22.41 5.99
C LYS A 177 1.72 -21.29 5.42
N SER A 178 2.59 -20.69 6.23
CA SER A 178 3.48 -19.62 5.79
C SER A 178 4.38 -20.08 4.63
N ARG A 179 4.33 -19.32 3.53
CA ARG A 179 5.23 -19.50 2.38
C ARG A 179 6.66 -19.02 2.66
N TYR A 180 6.89 -18.37 3.80
CA TYR A 180 8.16 -17.71 4.13
C TYR A 180 8.68 -18.16 5.50
N ILE A 181 9.99 -18.36 5.58
CA ILE A 181 10.71 -18.71 6.80
C ILE A 181 11.74 -17.61 7.10
N PRO A 182 11.63 -16.88 8.22
CA PRO A 182 12.64 -15.91 8.60
C PRO A 182 13.90 -16.64 9.05
N VAL A 183 15.03 -16.41 8.38
CA VAL A 183 16.32 -17.05 8.69
C VAL A 183 17.34 -16.12 9.34
N GLY A 184 17.12 -14.81 9.26
CA GLY A 184 18.00 -13.79 9.84
C GLY A 184 17.36 -12.41 9.80
N LEU A 185 17.83 -11.52 10.67
CA LEU A 185 17.48 -10.10 10.64
C LEU A 185 18.70 -9.28 10.18
N ILE A 186 18.44 -8.18 9.48
CA ILE A 186 19.43 -7.16 9.11
C ILE A 186 18.92 -5.82 9.67
N ASP A 187 19.76 -5.07 10.36
CA ASP A 187 19.41 -3.73 10.86
C ASP A 187 20.67 -2.87 10.96
N ASP A 188 20.62 -1.64 10.43
CA ASP A 188 21.76 -0.74 10.40
C ASP A 188 22.05 -0.10 11.77
N ASP A 189 21.08 -0.11 12.69
CA ASP A 189 21.22 0.41 14.04
C ASP A 189 22.22 -0.43 14.85
N PRO A 190 23.39 0.13 15.23
CA PRO A 190 24.39 -0.59 16.01
C PRO A 190 23.84 -1.13 17.35
N LEU A 191 22.84 -0.47 17.94
CA LEU A 191 22.25 -0.88 19.21
C LEU A 191 21.49 -2.20 19.09
N LYS A 192 21.08 -2.60 17.89
CA LYS A 192 20.32 -3.83 17.64
C LYS A 192 21.16 -5.04 17.24
N ARG A 193 22.49 -4.93 17.16
CA ARG A 193 23.40 -6.02 16.73
C ARG A 193 23.21 -7.35 17.47
N HIS A 194 22.82 -7.31 18.74
CA HIS A 194 22.59 -8.51 19.56
C HIS A 194 21.11 -8.83 19.78
N LEU A 195 20.21 -8.07 19.15
CA LEU A 195 18.77 -8.26 19.28
C LEU A 195 18.36 -9.60 18.66
N ARG A 196 17.43 -10.29 19.34
CA ARG A 196 16.77 -11.49 18.84
C ARG A 196 15.25 -11.29 18.86
N LEU A 197 14.61 -11.45 17.70
CA LEU A 197 13.15 -11.42 17.59
C LEU A 197 12.66 -12.84 17.35
N SER A 198 11.92 -13.39 18.31
CA SER A 198 11.44 -14.79 18.24
C SER A 198 12.57 -15.77 17.86
N ASN A 199 13.70 -15.71 18.56
CA ASN A 199 14.91 -16.52 18.33
C ASN A 199 15.62 -16.32 16.98
N ILE A 200 15.23 -15.34 16.16
CA ILE A 200 15.96 -14.94 14.96
C ILE A 200 16.87 -13.77 15.32
N GLN A 201 18.16 -13.88 15.03
CA GLN A 201 19.18 -12.90 15.41
C GLN A 201 19.38 -11.83 14.34
N VAL A 202 19.75 -10.62 14.76
CA VAL A 202 20.39 -9.63 13.88
C VAL A 202 21.79 -10.10 13.50
N MET A 203 21.98 -10.38 12.22
CA MET A 203 23.19 -11.03 11.68
C MET A 203 24.17 -10.04 11.04
N GLY A 204 23.75 -8.80 10.79
CA GLY A 204 24.57 -7.78 10.17
C GLY A 204 23.79 -6.52 9.81
N ARG A 205 24.47 -5.62 9.08
CA ARG A 205 23.95 -4.40 8.47
C ARG A 205 23.62 -4.63 6.99
N GLY A 206 23.11 -3.61 6.30
CA GLY A 206 22.81 -3.70 4.87
C GLY A 206 24.00 -4.13 4.01
N GLU A 207 25.21 -3.69 4.34
CA GLU A 207 26.45 -4.08 3.66
C GLU A 207 26.77 -5.58 3.82
N ASP A 208 26.32 -6.20 4.92
CA ASP A 208 26.53 -7.62 5.21
C ASP A 208 25.48 -8.52 4.51
N LEU A 209 24.53 -7.94 3.77
CA LEU A 209 23.39 -8.68 3.24
C LEU A 209 23.82 -9.85 2.35
N ALA A 210 24.84 -9.68 1.51
CA ALA A 210 25.36 -10.73 0.63
C ALA A 210 26.02 -11.89 1.38
N SER A 211 26.82 -11.58 2.42
CA SER A 211 27.49 -12.60 3.24
C SER A 211 26.47 -13.38 4.08
N VAL A 212 25.49 -12.68 4.66
CA VAL A 212 24.41 -13.28 5.45
C VAL A 212 23.48 -14.12 4.57
N ALA A 213 23.13 -13.67 3.37
CA ALA A 213 22.30 -14.43 2.44
C ALA A 213 22.95 -15.75 2.03
N SER A 214 24.25 -15.72 1.71
CA SER A 214 25.04 -16.92 1.36
C SER A 214 25.12 -17.91 2.52
N MET A 215 25.35 -17.43 3.74
CA MET A 215 25.44 -18.26 4.94
C MET A 215 24.10 -18.91 5.31
N THR A 216 22.98 -18.21 5.10
CA THR A 216 21.64 -18.67 5.52
C THR A 216 20.86 -19.40 4.42
N GLY A 217 21.29 -19.28 3.17
CA GLY A 217 20.58 -19.76 1.99
C GLY A 217 19.28 -18.99 1.72
N ALA A 218 19.24 -17.71 2.07
CA ALA A 218 18.07 -16.86 1.84
C ALA A 218 17.91 -16.55 0.35
N SER A 219 16.68 -16.61 -0.17
CA SER A 219 16.35 -16.27 -1.57
C SER A 219 15.68 -14.91 -1.71
N ASP A 220 15.16 -14.37 -0.62
CA ASP A 220 14.40 -13.13 -0.59
C ASP A 220 14.79 -12.32 0.66
N VAL A 221 14.69 -11.00 0.58
CA VAL A 221 14.80 -10.08 1.72
C VAL A 221 13.53 -9.22 1.78
N VAL A 222 12.89 -9.13 2.94
CA VAL A 222 11.70 -8.31 3.15
C VAL A 222 12.08 -7.05 3.91
N LEU A 223 11.82 -5.89 3.32
CA LEU A 223 12.02 -4.60 3.97
C LEU A 223 10.85 -4.26 4.90
N CYS A 224 11.17 -4.10 6.18
CA CYS A 224 10.24 -3.82 7.28
C CYS A 224 10.56 -2.47 7.96
N VAL A 225 10.75 -1.42 7.16
CA VAL A 225 10.99 -0.06 7.66
C VAL A 225 9.78 0.80 7.34
N ALA A 226 9.15 1.38 8.37
CA ALA A 226 7.85 2.06 8.26
C ALA A 226 7.85 3.31 7.36
N ARG A 227 9.02 3.96 7.21
CA ARG A 227 9.25 5.12 6.34
C ARG A 227 10.64 4.99 5.73
N ALA A 228 10.78 4.09 4.76
CA ALA A 228 11.97 4.05 3.92
C ALA A 228 11.85 5.19 2.90
N ASP A 229 12.83 6.08 2.85
CA ASP A 229 12.91 7.04 1.76
C ASP A 229 13.42 6.36 0.47
N ALA A 230 13.26 7.07 -0.64
CA ALA A 230 13.74 6.66 -1.97
C ALA A 230 15.18 6.15 -1.96
N GLU A 231 16.05 6.89 -1.26
CA GLU A 231 17.49 6.68 -1.27
C GLU A 231 17.86 5.41 -0.51
N PHE A 232 17.23 5.19 0.64
CA PHE A 232 17.37 3.97 1.41
C PHE A 232 16.80 2.76 0.66
N MET A 233 15.63 2.89 0.03
CA MET A 233 15.04 1.85 -0.83
C MET A 233 16.01 1.43 -1.94
N ARG A 234 16.59 2.41 -2.65
CA ARG A 234 17.59 2.17 -3.69
C ARG A 234 18.81 1.46 -3.12
N ARG A 235 19.36 1.96 -2.00
CA ARG A 235 20.53 1.37 -1.34
C ARG A 235 20.30 -0.10 -0.95
N VAL A 236 19.15 -0.41 -0.36
CA VAL A 236 18.80 -1.79 0.00
C VAL A 236 18.55 -2.65 -1.24
N SER A 237 17.97 -2.11 -2.31
CA SER A 237 17.84 -2.80 -3.60
C SER A 237 19.21 -3.15 -4.16
N ASP A 238 20.14 -2.20 -4.18
CA ASP A 238 21.49 -2.40 -4.70
C ASP A 238 22.23 -3.48 -3.88
N PHE A 239 22.04 -3.51 -2.55
CA PHE A 239 22.54 -4.60 -1.70
C PHE A 239 21.90 -5.95 -2.04
N ALA A 240 20.59 -6.01 -2.26
CA ALA A 240 19.88 -7.24 -2.60
C ALA A 240 20.31 -7.79 -3.98
N ASP A 241 20.48 -6.90 -4.96
CA ASP A 241 20.97 -7.22 -6.29
C ASP A 241 22.40 -7.77 -6.24
N SER A 242 23.29 -7.15 -5.45
CA SER A 242 24.66 -7.64 -5.24
C SER A 242 24.70 -9.03 -4.58
N ALA A 243 23.68 -9.36 -3.79
CA ALA A 243 23.50 -10.65 -3.13
C ALA A 243 22.74 -11.67 -4.00
N SER A 244 22.26 -11.28 -5.19
CA SER A 244 21.40 -12.11 -6.05
C SER A 244 20.13 -12.64 -5.34
N ILE A 245 19.55 -11.84 -4.44
CA ILE A 245 18.30 -12.17 -3.74
C ILE A 245 17.20 -11.15 -4.07
N ARG A 246 15.93 -11.56 -3.98
CA ARG A 246 14.79 -10.67 -4.31
C ARG A 246 14.43 -9.75 -3.16
N LEU A 247 14.38 -8.45 -3.41
CA LEU A 247 13.80 -7.48 -2.46
C LEU A 247 12.27 -7.49 -2.53
N ARG A 248 11.64 -7.63 -1.36
CA ARG A 248 10.19 -7.63 -1.14
C ARG A 248 9.83 -6.50 -0.18
N VAL A 249 8.67 -5.90 -0.36
CA VAL A 249 8.14 -4.86 0.53
C VAL A 249 6.76 -5.22 1.04
N LEU A 250 6.42 -4.67 2.20
CA LEU A 250 5.05 -4.73 2.72
C LEU A 250 4.15 -3.81 1.89
N PRO A 251 2.88 -4.20 1.65
CA PRO A 251 1.90 -3.31 1.06
C PRO A 251 1.62 -2.10 1.98
N PRO A 252 1.08 -0.99 1.43
CA PRO A 252 0.67 0.16 2.22
C PRO A 252 -0.32 -0.21 3.32
N LEU A 253 -0.32 0.53 4.43
CA LEU A 253 -1.20 0.26 5.57
C LEU A 253 -2.69 0.30 5.21
N SER A 254 -3.08 1.14 4.24
CA SER A 254 -4.45 1.22 3.73
C SER A 254 -4.95 -0.10 3.17
N GLU A 255 -4.13 -0.81 2.40
CA GLU A 255 -4.47 -2.14 1.85
C GLU A 255 -4.50 -3.23 2.93
N ILE A 256 -3.75 -3.05 4.02
CA ILE A 256 -3.69 -3.98 5.16
C ILE A 256 -4.93 -3.86 6.06
N LEU A 257 -5.60 -2.70 6.10
CA LEU A 257 -6.77 -2.47 6.97
C LEU A 257 -8.05 -3.13 6.44
N ASP A 258 -8.21 -3.19 5.11
CA ASP A 258 -9.39 -3.79 4.47
C ASP A 258 -9.34 -5.33 4.42
N ASN A 259 -8.15 -5.92 4.46
CA ASN A 259 -7.94 -7.36 4.41
C ASN A 259 -7.07 -7.79 5.58
N LYS A 260 -7.59 -8.61 6.50
CA LYS A 260 -6.80 -9.20 7.60
C LYS A 260 -5.51 -9.81 7.02
N MET A 261 -4.40 -9.10 7.25
CA MET A 261 -3.10 -9.29 6.60
C MET A 261 -2.78 -10.78 6.34
N LYS A 262 -2.69 -11.17 5.07
CA LYS A 262 -2.22 -12.52 4.71
C LYS A 262 -0.76 -12.38 4.30
N LEU A 263 0.09 -13.31 4.76
CA LEU A 263 1.49 -13.42 4.32
C LEU A 263 1.65 -13.59 2.80
N ALA A 264 0.56 -13.85 2.08
CA ALA A 264 0.51 -13.88 0.62
C ALA A 264 0.68 -12.50 -0.05
N ASP A 265 0.58 -11.40 0.70
CA ASP A 265 0.49 -10.04 0.15
C ASP A 265 1.87 -9.35 0.03
N LEU A 266 2.98 -10.07 0.24
CA LEU A 266 4.34 -9.54 0.02
C LEU A 266 4.61 -9.32 -1.47
N ARG A 267 4.56 -8.04 -1.88
CA ARG A 267 4.83 -7.61 -3.26
C ARG A 267 6.33 -7.43 -3.51
N GLU A 268 6.73 -7.65 -4.76
CA GLU A 268 8.06 -7.26 -5.21
C GLU A 268 8.14 -5.73 -5.30
N VAL A 269 9.34 -5.18 -5.10
CA VAL A 269 9.56 -3.74 -5.18
C VAL A 269 9.23 -3.25 -6.59
N ALA A 270 8.30 -2.33 -6.68
CA ALA A 270 7.88 -1.73 -7.94
C ALA A 270 8.87 -0.61 -8.32
N ILE A 271 8.93 -0.23 -9.61
CA ILE A 271 9.86 0.81 -10.05
C ILE A 271 9.53 2.17 -9.41
N GLU A 272 8.25 2.38 -9.12
CA GLU A 272 7.68 3.52 -8.41
C GLU A 272 8.29 3.68 -7.01
N ASP A 273 8.50 2.57 -6.29
CA ASP A 273 9.10 2.56 -4.95
C ASP A 273 10.58 2.97 -5.00
N LEU A 274 11.28 2.60 -6.08
CA LEU A 274 12.69 2.96 -6.29
C LEU A 274 12.85 4.40 -6.74
N ILE A 275 11.92 4.91 -7.54
CA ILE A 275 11.87 6.33 -7.91
C ILE A 275 11.60 7.17 -6.67
N GLY A 276 10.91 6.61 -5.68
CA GLY A 276 10.94 7.10 -4.32
C GLY A 276 9.79 8.00 -3.95
N ARG A 277 8.65 7.77 -4.58
CA ARG A 277 7.50 8.63 -4.42
C ARG A 277 6.29 7.81 -4.04
N HIS A 278 5.95 7.88 -2.76
CA HIS A 278 4.72 7.31 -2.22
C HIS A 278 3.66 8.39 -2.18
N PRO A 279 2.37 8.05 -2.39
CA PRO A 279 1.28 8.97 -2.13
C PRO A 279 1.42 9.49 -0.70
N VAL A 280 1.52 10.82 -0.55
CA VAL A 280 1.43 11.42 0.78
C VAL A 280 -0.01 11.24 1.21
N ASP A 281 -0.22 10.58 2.35
CA ASP A 281 -1.53 10.42 2.96
C ASP A 281 -2.00 11.81 3.38
N THR A 282 -2.71 12.45 2.47
CA THR A 282 -3.23 13.80 2.63
C THR A 282 -4.68 13.65 3.03
N ALA A 283 -5.14 14.45 4.00
CA ALA A 283 -6.53 14.41 4.47
C ALA A 283 -7.47 15.01 3.42
N VAL A 284 -7.54 14.40 2.22
CA VAL A 284 -8.33 14.87 1.07
C VAL A 284 -9.80 14.97 1.46
N GLU A 285 -10.28 14.07 2.32
CA GLU A 285 -11.67 14.03 2.81
C GLU A 285 -12.07 15.31 3.56
N ALA A 286 -11.12 15.99 4.21
CA ALA A 286 -11.39 17.25 4.92
C ALA A 286 -11.56 18.45 3.97
N ILE A 287 -11.06 18.35 2.73
CA ILE A 287 -10.94 19.47 1.79
C ILE A 287 -11.73 19.26 0.49
N ALA A 288 -12.23 18.06 0.20
CA ALA A 288 -13.05 17.76 -0.97
C ALA A 288 -14.56 18.10 -0.81
N GLY A 289 -14.94 18.97 0.12
CA GLY A 289 -16.35 19.33 0.37
C GLY A 289 -17.07 19.97 -0.82
N TYR A 290 -16.32 20.48 -1.81
CA TYR A 290 -16.88 20.99 -3.07
C TYR A 290 -17.33 19.88 -4.03
N VAL A 291 -17.00 18.61 -3.76
CA VAL A 291 -17.38 17.42 -4.55
C VAL A 291 -18.56 16.68 -3.90
N THR A 292 -18.61 16.63 -2.57
CA THR A 292 -19.64 15.92 -1.82
C THR A 292 -21.04 16.44 -2.14
N ASN A 293 -21.97 15.52 -2.45
CA ASN A 293 -23.35 15.82 -2.83
C ASN A 293 -23.46 16.79 -4.04
N LYS A 294 -22.46 16.80 -4.92
CA LYS A 294 -22.47 17.54 -6.20
C LYS A 294 -22.59 16.61 -7.39
N ARG A 295 -23.12 17.14 -8.49
CA ARG A 295 -23.02 16.51 -9.81
C ARG A 295 -21.67 16.87 -10.41
N VAL A 296 -20.83 15.87 -10.61
CA VAL A 296 -19.44 16.01 -11.05
C VAL A 296 -19.31 15.42 -12.44
N LEU A 297 -18.67 16.12 -13.37
CA LEU A 297 -18.39 15.60 -14.71
C LEU A 297 -16.88 15.52 -14.94
N VAL A 298 -16.41 14.41 -15.47
CA VAL A 298 -15.00 14.20 -15.85
C VAL A 298 -14.94 13.97 -17.36
N THR A 299 -14.30 14.88 -18.11
CA THR A 299 -14.01 14.62 -19.54
C THR A 299 -12.69 13.86 -19.66
N GLY A 300 -12.57 12.97 -20.63
CA GLY A 300 -11.38 12.12 -20.77
C GLY A 300 -11.37 11.02 -19.70
N ALA A 301 -12.56 10.60 -19.25
CA ALA A 301 -12.75 9.67 -18.14
C ALA A 301 -12.12 8.29 -18.38
N GLY A 302 -11.96 7.86 -19.63
CA GLY A 302 -11.27 6.62 -20.01
C GLY A 302 -9.73 6.71 -20.00
N GLY A 303 -9.18 7.92 -19.88
CA GLY A 303 -7.75 8.18 -19.83
C GLY A 303 -7.08 7.79 -18.51
N SER A 304 -5.74 7.80 -18.46
CA SER A 304 -4.99 7.43 -17.25
C SER A 304 -5.29 8.34 -16.04
N ILE A 305 -5.37 9.66 -16.24
CA ILE A 305 -5.72 10.62 -15.18
C ILE A 305 -7.23 10.63 -14.95
N GLY A 306 -8.04 10.72 -16.01
CA GLY A 306 -9.50 10.77 -15.88
C GLY A 306 -10.08 9.57 -15.15
N SER A 307 -9.62 8.35 -15.46
CA SER A 307 -10.11 7.13 -14.80
C SER A 307 -9.74 7.07 -13.32
N GLU A 308 -8.55 7.58 -12.95
CA GLU A 308 -8.15 7.66 -11.55
C GLU A 308 -8.92 8.75 -10.80
N LEU A 309 -9.14 9.91 -11.42
CA LEU A 309 -10.03 10.94 -10.89
C LEU A 309 -11.41 10.35 -10.62
N CYS A 310 -12.00 9.62 -11.57
CA CYS A 310 -13.31 8.99 -11.36
C CYS A 310 -13.30 8.02 -10.17
N ARG A 311 -12.27 7.17 -10.04
CA ARG A 311 -12.12 6.25 -8.90
C ARG A 311 -12.04 6.99 -7.57
N GLN A 312 -11.24 8.05 -7.48
CA GLN A 312 -11.11 8.81 -6.23
C GLN A 312 -12.38 9.63 -5.93
N LEU A 313 -12.93 10.31 -6.94
CA LEU A 313 -14.15 11.13 -6.82
C LEU A 313 -15.34 10.30 -6.34
N SER A 314 -15.49 9.05 -6.79
CA SER A 314 -16.55 8.15 -6.34
C SER A 314 -16.57 7.92 -4.82
N ARG A 315 -15.42 8.05 -4.15
CA ARG A 315 -15.28 7.84 -2.69
C ARG A 315 -15.76 9.04 -1.86
N PHE A 316 -15.85 10.22 -2.46
CA PHE A 316 -16.30 11.45 -1.77
C PHE A 316 -17.82 11.63 -1.75
N SER A 317 -18.57 10.59 -2.12
CA SER A 317 -20.04 10.60 -2.16
C SER A 317 -20.61 11.78 -2.97
N PRO A 318 -20.25 11.91 -4.26
CA PRO A 318 -20.92 12.85 -5.14
C PRO A 318 -22.40 12.46 -5.30
N MET A 319 -23.25 13.42 -5.64
CA MET A 319 -24.65 13.14 -6.01
C MET A 319 -24.70 12.32 -7.30
N GLU A 320 -23.80 12.62 -8.24
CA GLU A 320 -23.68 11.94 -9.52
C GLU A 320 -22.25 12.16 -10.05
N LEU A 321 -21.67 11.14 -10.70
CA LEU A 321 -20.36 11.22 -11.33
C LEU A 321 -20.47 10.84 -12.81
N VAL A 322 -20.52 11.85 -13.66
CA VAL A 322 -20.66 11.69 -15.13
C VAL A 322 -19.29 11.52 -15.77
N MET A 323 -19.09 10.39 -16.43
CA MET A 323 -17.86 10.00 -17.12
C MET A 323 -18.03 10.23 -18.62
N LEU A 324 -17.38 11.28 -19.15
CA LEU A 324 -17.43 11.63 -20.56
C LEU A 324 -16.12 11.28 -21.27
N ASP A 325 -16.18 10.50 -22.33
CA ASP A 325 -15.03 10.21 -23.20
C ASP A 325 -15.51 9.84 -24.61
N ARG A 326 -14.61 9.92 -25.59
CA ARG A 326 -14.83 9.37 -26.94
C ARG A 326 -14.37 7.91 -27.05
N ASP A 327 -13.49 7.47 -26.16
CA ASP A 327 -12.97 6.11 -26.09
C ASP A 327 -13.96 5.21 -25.34
N GLU A 328 -14.80 4.50 -26.11
CA GLU A 328 -15.76 3.52 -25.60
C GLU A 328 -15.09 2.45 -24.71
N SER A 329 -13.93 1.93 -25.13
CA SER A 329 -13.19 0.92 -24.36
C SER A 329 -12.63 1.50 -23.06
N GLY A 330 -12.20 2.76 -23.10
CA GLY A 330 -11.81 3.53 -21.93
C GLY A 330 -12.94 3.67 -20.92
N LEU A 331 -14.15 4.04 -21.38
CA LEU A 331 -15.36 4.17 -20.55
C LEU A 331 -15.75 2.84 -19.90
N HIS A 332 -15.76 1.76 -20.67
CA HIS A 332 -15.99 0.41 -20.14
C HIS A 332 -15.00 0.06 -19.03
N GLY A 333 -13.71 0.34 -19.25
CA GLY A 333 -12.65 0.04 -18.29
C GLY A 333 -12.80 0.80 -16.97
N VAL A 334 -13.16 2.09 -17.01
CA VAL A 334 -13.37 2.87 -15.78
C VAL A 334 -14.65 2.44 -15.05
N GLN A 335 -15.75 2.15 -15.77
CA GLN A 335 -17.01 1.66 -15.19
C GLN A 335 -16.79 0.35 -14.41
N MET A 336 -16.12 -0.61 -15.05
CA MET A 336 -15.71 -1.86 -14.40
C MET A 336 -14.93 -1.63 -13.11
N SER A 337 -14.04 -0.63 -13.09
CA SER A 337 -13.17 -0.33 -11.94
C SER A 337 -13.90 0.32 -10.76
N ILE A 338 -15.06 0.93 -10.99
CA ILE A 338 -15.85 1.64 -9.96
C ILE A 338 -17.05 0.81 -9.52
N ALA A 339 -17.87 0.36 -10.47
CA ALA A 339 -19.12 -0.34 -10.20
C ALA A 339 -18.94 -1.87 -10.02
N GLY A 340 -17.79 -2.42 -10.43
CA GLY A 340 -17.53 -3.86 -10.42
C GLY A 340 -18.24 -4.63 -11.55
N HIS A 341 -18.91 -3.92 -12.47
CA HIS A 341 -19.55 -4.47 -13.67
C HIS A 341 -19.38 -3.55 -14.88
N GLY A 342 -19.58 -4.08 -16.08
CA GLY A 342 -19.29 -3.39 -17.34
C GLY A 342 -20.53 -2.85 -18.05
N LEU A 343 -21.68 -2.85 -17.38
CA LEU A 343 -22.91 -2.29 -17.92
C LEU A 343 -22.74 -0.78 -18.13
N LEU A 344 -22.87 -0.37 -19.39
CA LEU A 344 -22.81 1.02 -19.88
C LEU A 344 -24.22 1.50 -20.27
N ASP A 345 -25.21 1.19 -19.45
CA ASP A 345 -26.64 1.49 -19.70
C ASP A 345 -27.17 2.64 -18.84
N SER A 346 -26.31 3.26 -18.05
CA SER A 346 -26.61 4.37 -17.15
C SER A 346 -26.26 5.73 -17.76
N ASP A 347 -26.99 6.76 -17.33
CA ASP A 347 -26.85 8.13 -17.83
C ASP A 347 -25.57 8.84 -17.37
N ASP A 348 -24.85 8.24 -16.42
CA ASP A 348 -23.58 8.70 -15.89
C ASP A 348 -22.38 8.29 -16.76
N VAL A 349 -22.59 7.57 -17.87
CA VAL A 349 -21.57 7.30 -18.89
C VAL A 349 -21.96 7.97 -20.21
N VAL A 350 -21.13 8.90 -20.69
CA VAL A 350 -21.40 9.71 -21.87
C VAL A 350 -20.32 9.49 -22.93
N LEU A 351 -20.72 8.86 -24.04
CA LEU A 351 -19.86 8.71 -25.22
C LEU A 351 -19.96 9.99 -26.09
N ALA A 352 -18.96 10.85 -26.03
CA ALA A 352 -18.91 12.10 -26.80
C ALA A 352 -17.46 12.57 -27.05
N ASP A 353 -17.21 13.18 -28.21
CA ASP A 353 -15.95 13.90 -28.48
C ASP A 353 -16.09 15.36 -28.06
N ILE A 354 -15.12 15.89 -27.32
CA ILE A 354 -15.09 17.30 -26.89
C ILE A 354 -15.01 18.29 -28.07
N ARG A 355 -14.70 17.82 -29.27
CA ARG A 355 -14.72 18.61 -30.50
C ARG A 355 -16.15 18.86 -31.01
N ASP A 356 -17.13 18.07 -30.59
CA ASP A 356 -18.53 18.21 -30.98
C ASP A 356 -19.28 19.09 -29.97
N GLN A 357 -19.53 20.35 -30.38
CA GLN A 357 -20.20 21.34 -29.53
C GLN A 357 -21.66 20.97 -29.21
N ASP A 358 -22.37 20.38 -30.16
CA ASP A 358 -23.79 20.05 -30.00
C ASP A 358 -23.94 18.85 -29.06
N ALA A 359 -23.10 17.83 -29.21
CA ALA A 359 -23.06 16.70 -28.29
C ALA A 359 -22.70 17.13 -26.86
N LEU A 360 -21.71 18.03 -26.70
CA LEU A 360 -21.37 18.60 -25.39
C LEU A 360 -22.53 19.41 -24.80
N HIS A 361 -23.24 20.19 -25.62
CA HIS A 361 -24.39 20.96 -25.15
C HIS A 361 -25.47 20.04 -24.57
N ILE A 362 -25.86 19.00 -25.32
CA ILE A 362 -26.84 18.00 -24.87
C ILE A 362 -26.37 17.30 -23.58
N ALA A 363 -25.10 16.88 -23.53
CA ALA A 363 -24.53 16.21 -22.38
C ALA A 363 -24.56 17.11 -21.12
N PHE A 364 -24.17 18.37 -21.25
CA PHE A 364 -24.13 19.33 -20.14
C PHE A 364 -25.53 19.77 -19.69
N GLU A 365 -26.48 19.89 -20.62
CA GLU A 365 -27.88 20.18 -20.28
C GLU A 365 -28.54 19.03 -19.52
N ARG A 366 -28.21 17.79 -19.87
CA ARG A 366 -28.72 16.60 -19.17
C ARG A 366 -28.07 16.43 -17.80
N ALA A 367 -26.74 16.46 -17.74
CA ALA A 367 -25.97 16.21 -16.51
C ALA A 367 -26.03 17.38 -15.51
N ARG A 368 -26.23 18.62 -15.97
CA ARG A 368 -26.24 19.85 -15.16
C ARG A 368 -25.10 19.88 -14.11
N PRO A 369 -23.83 19.65 -14.53
CA PRO A 369 -22.74 19.50 -13.58
C PRO A 369 -22.50 20.77 -12.76
N GLU A 370 -22.16 20.61 -11.50
CA GLU A 370 -21.70 21.70 -10.63
C GLU A 370 -20.17 21.82 -10.61
N VAL A 371 -19.48 20.69 -10.83
CA VAL A 371 -18.02 20.59 -10.86
C VAL A 371 -17.59 19.85 -12.12
N VAL A 372 -16.58 20.36 -12.82
CA VAL A 372 -16.00 19.70 -14.01
C VAL A 372 -14.50 19.51 -13.82
N PHE A 373 -14.03 18.28 -14.04
CA PHE A 373 -12.61 17.97 -14.20
C PHE A 373 -12.34 17.70 -15.69
N HIS A 374 -11.57 18.58 -16.32
CA HIS A 374 -11.25 18.48 -17.74
C HIS A 374 -9.89 17.80 -17.95
N ALA A 375 -9.90 16.48 -18.19
CA ALA A 375 -8.72 15.66 -18.43
C ALA A 375 -8.57 15.18 -19.89
N ALA A 376 -9.46 15.60 -20.80
CA ALA A 376 -9.42 15.20 -22.21
C ALA A 376 -8.40 16.05 -22.99
N ALA A 377 -7.36 15.42 -23.52
CA ALA A 377 -6.36 16.06 -24.37
C ALA A 377 -5.54 15.03 -25.17
N LEU A 378 -4.88 15.48 -26.23
CA LEU A 378 -3.76 14.77 -26.83
C LEU A 378 -2.45 15.17 -26.14
N LYS A 379 -1.60 14.17 -25.84
CA LYS A 379 -0.37 14.37 -25.05
C LYS A 379 0.93 13.89 -25.70
N HIS A 380 0.87 13.19 -26.83
CA HIS A 380 2.07 12.58 -27.42
C HIS A 380 2.83 13.61 -28.26
N LEU A 381 3.87 14.21 -27.66
CA LEU A 381 4.65 15.29 -28.28
C LEU A 381 5.07 14.99 -29.74
N PRO A 382 5.72 13.86 -30.07
CA PRO A 382 6.14 13.61 -31.46
C PRO A 382 4.96 13.54 -32.45
N MET A 383 3.81 13.03 -32.02
CA MET A 383 2.61 12.99 -32.85
C MET A 383 2.04 14.38 -33.07
N LEU A 384 2.09 15.25 -32.06
CA LEU A 384 1.57 16.61 -32.17
C LEU A 384 2.48 17.53 -32.97
N GLU A 385 3.79 17.30 -32.97
CA GLU A 385 4.71 17.99 -33.90
C GLU A 385 4.41 17.60 -35.36
N GLN A 386 4.07 16.33 -35.62
CA GLN A 386 3.67 15.87 -36.96
C GLN A 386 2.28 16.35 -37.38
N TYR A 387 1.36 16.45 -36.43
CA TYR A 387 -0.05 16.79 -36.66
C TYR A 387 -0.51 17.95 -35.75
N PRO A 388 0.02 19.17 -35.96
CA PRO A 388 -0.27 20.30 -35.08
C PRO A 388 -1.73 20.72 -35.08
N ASP A 389 -2.43 20.52 -36.20
CA ASP A 389 -3.87 20.77 -36.33
C ASP A 389 -4.69 19.95 -35.34
N GLU A 390 -4.26 18.73 -35.02
CA GLU A 390 -4.95 17.86 -34.08
C GLU A 390 -4.75 18.33 -32.63
N ALA A 391 -3.59 18.92 -32.32
CA ALA A 391 -3.37 19.62 -31.06
C ALA A 391 -4.30 20.83 -30.93
N TRP A 392 -4.39 21.65 -31.98
CA TRP A 392 -5.29 22.81 -32.01
C TRP A 392 -6.76 22.39 -31.80
N LYS A 393 -7.26 21.46 -32.62
CA LYS A 393 -8.66 21.01 -32.55
C LYS A 393 -9.02 20.39 -31.20
N THR A 394 -8.13 19.60 -30.61
CA THR A 394 -8.43 18.90 -29.33
C THR A 394 -8.13 19.76 -28.12
N ASN A 395 -6.90 20.24 -28.01
CA ASN A 395 -6.40 20.84 -26.79
C ASN A 395 -6.81 22.31 -26.69
N VAL A 396 -7.01 23.01 -27.82
CA VAL A 396 -7.44 24.42 -27.83
C VAL A 396 -8.94 24.52 -28.03
N LEU A 397 -9.45 24.14 -29.21
CA LEU A 397 -10.88 24.26 -29.52
C LEU A 397 -11.75 23.32 -28.67
N GLY A 398 -11.31 22.08 -28.45
CA GLY A 398 -12.01 21.15 -27.56
C GLY A 398 -12.12 21.69 -26.12
N THR A 399 -11.05 22.28 -25.58
CA THR A 399 -11.11 22.96 -24.27
C THR A 399 -12.12 24.10 -24.29
N LEU A 400 -12.08 24.96 -25.32
CA LEU A 400 -13.04 26.06 -25.49
C LEU A 400 -14.49 25.57 -25.51
N ASN A 401 -14.78 24.48 -26.23
CA ASN A 401 -16.12 23.90 -26.31
C ASN A 401 -16.62 23.46 -24.93
N VAL A 402 -15.77 22.79 -24.15
CA VAL A 402 -16.11 22.34 -22.79
C VAL A 402 -16.28 23.53 -21.84
N LEU A 403 -15.44 24.56 -21.95
CA LEU A 403 -15.58 25.81 -21.18
C LEU A 403 -16.90 26.51 -21.47
N GLU A 404 -17.30 26.62 -22.74
CA GLU A 404 -18.55 27.27 -23.13
C GLU A 404 -19.77 26.45 -22.70
N ALA A 405 -19.73 25.11 -22.82
CA ALA A 405 -20.75 24.23 -22.27
C ALA A 405 -20.88 24.37 -20.75
N SER A 406 -19.74 24.43 -20.04
CA SER A 406 -19.68 24.64 -18.59
C SER A 406 -20.28 25.97 -18.17
N ARG A 407 -19.97 27.04 -18.91
CA ARG A 407 -20.50 28.39 -18.69
C ARG A 407 -22.01 28.44 -18.86
N LYS A 408 -22.52 27.88 -19.97
CA LYS A 408 -23.98 27.80 -20.24
C LYS A 408 -24.72 26.96 -19.21
N ALA A 409 -24.13 25.86 -18.74
CA ALA A 409 -24.71 25.00 -17.71
C ALA A 409 -24.63 25.59 -16.29
N GLY A 410 -23.83 26.65 -16.07
CA GLY A 410 -23.66 27.28 -14.77
C GLY A 410 -22.74 26.52 -13.80
N VAL A 411 -21.75 25.78 -14.35
CA VAL A 411 -20.73 25.05 -13.57
C VAL A 411 -20.00 26.02 -12.63
N LYS A 412 -19.90 25.64 -11.34
CA LYS A 412 -19.33 26.47 -10.26
C LYS A 412 -17.81 26.35 -10.17
N THR A 413 -17.29 25.14 -10.37
CA THR A 413 -15.86 24.85 -10.28
C THR A 413 -15.42 24.07 -11.52
N PHE A 414 -14.39 24.57 -12.20
CA PHE A 414 -13.80 23.94 -13.37
C PHE A 414 -12.30 23.75 -13.17
N ILE A 415 -11.85 22.52 -13.25
CA ILE A 415 -10.45 22.15 -13.07
C ILE A 415 -9.90 21.64 -14.40
N ASN A 416 -9.07 22.44 -15.06
CA ASN A 416 -8.35 22.07 -16.28
C ASN A 416 -7.05 21.34 -15.93
N ILE A 417 -6.89 20.10 -16.41
CA ILE A 417 -5.62 19.37 -16.26
C ILE A 417 -4.62 19.85 -17.30
N SER A 418 -3.50 20.40 -16.83
CA SER A 418 -2.40 20.89 -17.66
C SER A 418 -1.11 20.08 -17.42
N THR A 419 0.02 20.56 -17.95
CA THR A 419 1.32 19.87 -17.94
C THR A 419 2.44 20.89 -17.71
N ASP A 420 3.54 20.42 -17.12
CA ASP A 420 4.83 21.14 -17.05
C ASP A 420 5.26 21.76 -18.39
N LYS A 421 5.01 21.09 -19.52
CA LYS A 421 5.33 21.57 -20.88
C LYS A 421 4.63 22.86 -21.30
N ALA A 422 3.59 23.28 -20.57
CA ALA A 422 2.93 24.57 -20.76
C ALA A 422 3.72 25.74 -20.13
N ALA A 423 4.64 25.46 -19.20
CA ALA A 423 5.60 26.45 -18.69
C ALA A 423 6.71 26.65 -19.73
N ASN A 424 6.93 27.88 -20.18
CA ASN A 424 7.87 28.22 -21.26
C ASN A 424 7.81 27.23 -22.44
N PRO A 425 6.68 27.21 -23.19
CA PRO A 425 6.42 26.16 -24.17
C PRO A 425 7.40 26.22 -25.35
N THR A 426 7.97 25.06 -25.71
CA THR A 426 8.88 24.88 -26.85
C THR A 426 8.36 23.86 -27.86
N SER A 427 7.15 23.36 -27.66
CA SER A 427 6.53 22.29 -28.47
C SER A 427 5.06 22.60 -28.70
N VAL A 428 4.49 22.03 -29.76
CA VAL A 428 3.06 22.14 -30.12
C VAL A 428 2.17 21.72 -28.95
N LEU A 429 2.55 20.65 -28.23
CA LEU A 429 1.86 20.23 -27.01
C LEU A 429 1.85 21.34 -25.97
N GLY A 430 3.02 21.91 -25.67
CA GLY A 430 3.18 22.98 -24.68
C GLY A 430 2.35 24.20 -25.03
N TYR A 431 2.46 24.70 -26.27
CA TYR A 431 1.68 25.85 -26.74
C TYR A 431 0.18 25.59 -26.69
N SER A 432 -0.28 24.41 -27.13
CA SER A 432 -1.72 24.08 -27.11
C SER A 432 -2.29 24.05 -25.68
N LYS A 433 -1.52 23.52 -24.71
CA LYS A 433 -1.95 23.47 -23.30
C LYS A 433 -1.81 24.83 -22.61
N ARG A 434 -0.82 25.65 -22.95
CA ARG A 434 -0.73 27.04 -22.46
C ARG A 434 -1.94 27.86 -22.94
N THR A 435 -2.34 27.74 -24.21
CA THR A 435 -3.56 28.40 -24.71
C THR A 435 -4.81 27.91 -23.97
N ALA A 436 -4.91 26.61 -23.66
CA ALA A 436 -6.01 26.08 -22.85
C ALA A 436 -6.07 26.69 -21.43
N GLU A 437 -4.92 26.94 -20.80
CA GLU A 437 -4.84 27.64 -19.51
C GLU A 437 -5.31 29.09 -19.63
N MET A 438 -4.88 29.80 -20.68
CA MET A 438 -5.30 31.19 -20.95
C MET A 438 -6.82 31.29 -21.18
N LEU A 439 -7.41 30.33 -21.91
CA LEU A 439 -8.87 30.25 -22.12
C LEU A 439 -9.61 29.96 -20.82
N THR A 440 -9.04 29.10 -19.96
CA THR A 440 -9.61 28.81 -18.64
C THR A 440 -9.59 30.05 -17.75
N ALA A 441 -8.51 30.83 -17.79
CA ALA A 441 -8.40 32.10 -17.07
C ALA A 441 -9.39 33.15 -17.59
N TRP A 442 -9.59 33.22 -18.91
CA TRP A 442 -10.63 34.06 -19.50
C TRP A 442 -12.03 33.65 -19.01
N ALA A 443 -12.34 32.35 -19.04
CA ALA A 443 -13.64 31.85 -18.60
C ALA A 443 -13.88 32.14 -17.10
N ALA A 444 -12.84 32.08 -16.28
CA ALA A 444 -12.89 32.48 -14.88
C ALA A 444 -13.33 33.94 -14.73
N ALA A 445 -12.68 34.85 -15.46
CA ALA A 445 -12.99 36.28 -15.45
C ALA A 445 -14.39 36.57 -16.01
N ALA A 446 -14.81 35.87 -17.06
CA ALA A 446 -16.11 36.05 -17.71
C ALA A 446 -17.28 35.53 -16.85
N THR A 447 -17.03 34.63 -15.90
CA THR A 447 -18.08 34.01 -15.08
C THR A 447 -18.05 34.42 -13.62
N ASP A 448 -16.94 34.96 -13.14
CA ASP A 448 -16.66 35.17 -11.71
C ASP A 448 -16.80 33.86 -10.90
N ARG A 449 -16.27 32.77 -11.47
CA ARG A 449 -16.32 31.41 -10.88
C ARG A 449 -14.95 30.78 -10.80
N ASN A 450 -14.85 29.69 -10.02
CA ASN A 450 -13.60 28.99 -9.74
C ASN A 450 -13.18 28.11 -10.92
N TYR A 451 -12.66 28.74 -11.96
CA TYR A 451 -12.08 28.09 -13.13
C TYR A 451 -10.57 28.22 -13.02
N LEU A 452 -9.88 27.09 -12.92
CA LEU A 452 -8.44 27.03 -12.65
C LEU A 452 -7.78 25.93 -13.47
N SER A 453 -6.47 26.02 -13.63
CA SER A 453 -5.66 24.96 -14.26
C SER A 453 -4.69 24.35 -13.25
N VAL A 454 -4.37 23.06 -13.40
CA VAL A 454 -3.40 22.36 -12.55
C VAL A 454 -2.29 21.78 -13.41
N ARG A 455 -1.05 22.22 -13.20
CA ARG A 455 0.16 21.70 -13.87
C ARG A 455 0.85 20.65 -13.01
N PHE A 456 1.25 19.57 -13.64
CA PHE A 456 2.19 18.61 -13.09
C PHE A 456 3.00 17.96 -14.20
N GLY A 457 4.10 17.31 -13.84
CA GLY A 457 4.97 16.64 -14.79
C GLY A 457 4.52 15.21 -15.12
N ASN A 458 5.48 14.35 -15.42
CA ASN A 458 5.15 12.99 -15.87
C ASN A 458 4.51 12.17 -14.73
N VAL A 459 3.52 11.36 -15.11
CA VAL A 459 2.89 10.36 -14.24
C VAL A 459 3.36 8.96 -14.59
N LEU A 460 3.80 8.21 -13.58
CA LEU A 460 4.30 6.84 -13.70
C LEU A 460 3.20 5.90 -14.18
N GLY A 461 3.55 4.99 -15.10
CA GLY A 461 2.64 3.97 -15.61
C GLY A 461 1.50 4.50 -16.50
N SER A 462 1.49 5.78 -16.89
CA SER A 462 0.44 6.30 -17.77
C SER A 462 0.50 5.66 -19.16
N ARG A 463 -0.66 5.50 -19.82
CA ARG A 463 -0.77 4.86 -21.15
C ARG A 463 0.18 5.53 -22.15
N GLY A 464 0.94 4.71 -22.89
CA GLY A 464 1.90 5.17 -23.91
C GLY A 464 3.09 5.98 -23.37
N SER A 465 3.41 5.87 -22.08
CA SER A 465 4.58 6.54 -21.50
C SER A 465 5.84 5.67 -21.56
N MET A 466 6.99 6.24 -21.16
CA MET A 466 8.30 5.59 -21.20
C MET A 466 8.33 4.24 -20.46
N LEU A 467 7.72 4.14 -19.27
CA LEU A 467 7.80 2.93 -18.46
C LEU A 467 7.17 1.70 -19.15
N PRO A 468 5.90 1.75 -19.64
CA PRO A 468 5.34 0.69 -20.47
C PRO A 468 6.22 0.31 -21.67
N THR A 469 6.79 1.30 -22.37
CA THR A 469 7.68 1.05 -23.51
C THR A 469 8.93 0.28 -23.10
N PHE A 470 9.56 0.64 -21.97
CA PHE A 470 10.74 -0.08 -21.47
C PHE A 470 10.39 -1.51 -21.05
N ILE A 471 9.23 -1.72 -20.40
CA ILE A 471 8.75 -3.06 -20.05
C ILE A 471 8.64 -3.91 -21.32
N GLU A 472 7.96 -3.41 -22.34
CA GLU A 472 7.75 -4.13 -23.60
C GLU A 472 9.08 -4.42 -24.33
N GLN A 473 9.99 -3.44 -24.42
CA GLN A 473 11.33 -3.61 -25.00
C GLN A 473 12.14 -4.69 -24.27
N ILE A 474 12.07 -4.70 -22.94
CA ILE A 474 12.77 -5.67 -22.10
C ILE A 474 12.16 -7.06 -22.23
N GLU A 475 10.82 -7.14 -22.28
CA GLU A 475 10.10 -8.41 -22.47
C GLU A 475 10.42 -9.02 -23.84
N SER A 476 10.49 -8.20 -24.89
CA SER A 476 10.87 -8.60 -26.25
C SER A 476 12.37 -8.89 -26.42
N GLY A 477 13.19 -8.63 -25.40
CA GLY A 477 14.65 -8.84 -25.43
C GLY A 477 15.42 -7.86 -26.32
N GLY A 478 14.78 -6.76 -26.73
CA GLY A 478 15.37 -5.74 -27.59
C GLY A 478 16.10 -4.66 -26.79
N PRO A 479 16.89 -3.80 -27.46
CA PRO A 479 17.55 -2.71 -26.76
C PRO A 479 16.52 -1.75 -26.17
N VAL A 480 16.80 -1.26 -24.96
CA VAL A 480 16.03 -0.16 -24.36
C VAL A 480 16.50 1.15 -24.99
N THR A 481 15.56 1.94 -25.51
CA THR A 481 15.88 3.20 -26.19
C THR A 481 15.77 4.39 -25.23
N VAL A 482 16.88 5.10 -25.01
CA VAL A 482 16.92 6.33 -24.20
C VAL A 482 17.24 7.50 -25.14
N THR A 483 16.57 8.63 -25.00
CA THR A 483 16.78 9.76 -25.91
C THR A 483 18.17 10.39 -25.73
N ASP A 484 18.54 10.70 -24.48
CA ASP A 484 19.82 11.30 -24.15
C ASP A 484 20.33 10.78 -22.79
N PRO A 485 21.66 10.58 -22.58
CA PRO A 485 22.20 10.11 -21.31
C PRO A 485 21.91 11.04 -20.11
N GLU A 486 21.76 12.34 -20.35
CA GLU A 486 21.56 13.35 -19.32
C GLU A 486 20.07 13.76 -19.15
N VAL A 487 19.15 13.19 -19.95
CA VAL A 487 17.73 13.55 -19.87
C VAL A 487 17.14 13.22 -18.50
N THR A 488 16.46 14.21 -17.90
CA THR A 488 15.76 14.04 -16.62
C THR A 488 14.28 14.35 -16.75
N ARG A 489 13.45 13.67 -15.97
CA ARG A 489 12.03 13.97 -15.84
C ARG A 489 11.60 13.97 -14.38
N TYR A 490 10.59 14.78 -14.11
CA TYR A 490 9.84 14.73 -12.86
C TYR A 490 8.80 13.63 -12.93
N PHE A 491 8.64 12.87 -11.84
CA PHE A 491 7.69 11.76 -11.78
C PHE A 491 6.80 11.86 -10.57
N MET A 492 5.50 11.65 -10.76
CA MET A 492 4.50 11.46 -9.73
C MET A 492 3.75 10.15 -9.97
N THR A 493 3.17 9.54 -8.92
CA THR A 493 2.23 8.44 -9.16
C THR A 493 0.88 8.98 -9.64
N ILE A 494 0.13 8.21 -10.43
CA ILE A 494 -1.20 8.61 -10.90
C ILE A 494 -2.16 8.91 -9.72
N PRO A 495 -2.23 8.07 -8.66
CA PRO A 495 -3.08 8.35 -7.50
C PRO A 495 -2.70 9.65 -6.77
N GLU A 496 -1.40 9.89 -6.54
CA GLU A 496 -0.92 11.12 -5.89
C GLU A 496 -1.26 12.37 -6.71
N ALA A 497 -1.09 12.32 -8.03
CA ALA A 497 -1.46 13.43 -8.92
C ALA A 497 -2.94 13.76 -8.82
N CYS A 498 -3.79 12.74 -8.84
CA CYS A 498 -5.24 12.94 -8.75
C CYS A 498 -5.66 13.47 -7.38
N GLN A 499 -5.03 13.01 -6.29
CA GLN A 499 -5.28 13.53 -4.95
C GLN A 499 -4.95 15.03 -4.89
N LEU A 500 -3.74 15.41 -5.31
CA LEU A 500 -3.32 16.81 -5.31
C LEU A 500 -4.15 17.69 -6.25
N VAL A 501 -4.62 17.17 -7.39
CA VAL A 501 -5.56 17.85 -8.29
C VAL A 501 -6.90 18.12 -7.59
N ILE A 502 -7.44 17.15 -6.85
CA ILE A 502 -8.68 17.32 -6.10
C ILE A 502 -8.50 18.40 -5.02
N GLN A 503 -7.34 18.45 -4.37
CA GLN A 503 -7.02 19.48 -3.37
C GLN A 503 -6.82 20.86 -3.99
N ALA A 504 -6.15 20.93 -5.13
CA ALA A 504 -5.99 22.14 -5.92
C ALA A 504 -7.36 22.77 -6.26
N GLY A 505 -8.34 21.94 -6.61
CA GLY A 505 -9.72 22.38 -6.84
C GLY A 505 -10.42 22.98 -5.61
N ALA A 506 -9.97 22.66 -4.39
CA ALA A 506 -10.52 23.20 -3.15
C ALA A 506 -9.87 24.53 -2.73
N ILE A 507 -8.58 24.70 -2.99
CA ILE A 507 -7.79 25.85 -2.51
C ILE A 507 -7.54 26.93 -3.57
N GLY A 508 -7.65 26.58 -4.85
CA GLY A 508 -7.35 27.48 -5.94
C GLY A 508 -8.43 28.52 -6.19
N ARG A 509 -8.00 29.66 -6.74
CA ARG A 509 -8.88 30.80 -7.04
C ARG A 509 -9.15 30.92 -8.53
N ALA A 510 -10.17 31.72 -8.87
CA ALA A 510 -10.55 32.01 -10.23
C ALA A 510 -9.35 32.52 -11.06
N GLY A 511 -9.06 31.85 -12.17
CA GLY A 511 -8.02 32.21 -13.13
C GLY A 511 -6.60 31.77 -12.75
N GLU A 512 -6.43 31.09 -11.62
CA GLU A 512 -5.12 30.60 -11.18
C GLU A 512 -4.66 29.37 -11.97
N VAL A 513 -3.34 29.21 -12.02
CA VAL A 513 -2.67 27.98 -12.41
C VAL A 513 -1.94 27.45 -11.18
N LEU A 514 -2.29 26.23 -10.76
CA LEU A 514 -1.72 25.58 -9.58
C LEU A 514 -0.67 24.56 -10.04
N ILE A 515 0.54 24.63 -9.50
CA ILE A 515 1.66 23.78 -9.91
C ILE A 515 1.94 22.80 -8.78
N LEU A 516 1.88 21.50 -9.08
CA LEU A 516 2.15 20.47 -8.08
C LEU A 516 3.66 20.32 -7.87
N ASP A 517 4.09 20.22 -6.61
CA ASP A 517 5.46 19.90 -6.28
C ASP A 517 5.78 18.49 -6.79
N MET A 518 6.78 18.38 -7.67
CA MET A 518 7.16 17.11 -8.26
C MET A 518 8.35 16.42 -7.58
N GLY A 519 8.88 16.97 -6.50
CA GLY A 519 10.10 16.48 -5.85
C GLY A 519 11.32 16.63 -6.75
N LYS A 520 12.28 15.70 -6.63
CA LYS A 520 13.55 15.76 -7.38
C LYS A 520 13.40 15.12 -8.77
N PRO A 521 14.01 15.71 -9.81
CA PRO A 521 14.03 15.11 -11.13
C PRO A 521 14.88 13.82 -11.12
N VAL A 522 14.52 12.86 -11.98
CA VAL A 522 15.18 11.55 -12.09
C VAL A 522 15.75 11.37 -13.49
N LYS A 523 16.98 10.87 -13.60
CA LYS A 523 17.60 10.52 -14.89
C LYS A 523 16.92 9.30 -15.49
N ILE A 524 16.51 9.39 -16.76
CA ILE A 524 15.83 8.29 -17.46
C ILE A 524 16.78 7.10 -17.65
N LEU A 525 18.07 7.36 -17.84
CA LEU A 525 19.11 6.33 -17.94
C LEU A 525 19.16 5.46 -16.68
N ASP A 526 19.02 6.04 -15.49
CA ASP A 526 19.06 5.29 -14.23
C ASP A 526 17.83 4.38 -14.09
N VAL A 527 16.67 4.85 -14.56
CA VAL A 527 15.44 4.04 -14.60
C VAL A 527 15.63 2.85 -15.55
N ALA A 528 16.13 3.09 -16.77
CA ALA A 528 16.40 2.04 -17.75
C ALA A 528 17.35 0.97 -17.21
N LYS A 529 18.49 1.37 -16.65
CA LYS A 529 19.49 0.46 -16.05
C LYS A 529 18.89 -0.42 -14.96
N ARG A 530 18.06 0.17 -14.08
CA ARG A 530 17.39 -0.58 -13.01
C ARG A 530 16.39 -1.61 -13.54
N MET A 531 15.59 -1.22 -14.54
CA MET A 531 14.63 -2.14 -15.15
C MET A 531 15.33 -3.32 -15.85
N ILE A 532 16.42 -3.05 -16.59
CA ILE A 532 17.24 -4.09 -17.21
C ILE A 532 17.84 -5.01 -16.14
N SER A 533 18.45 -4.46 -15.09
CA SER A 533 19.05 -5.28 -14.02
C SER A 533 18.01 -6.19 -13.37
N LYS A 534 16.81 -5.67 -13.10
CA LYS A 534 15.73 -6.44 -12.49
C LYS A 534 15.21 -7.55 -13.40
N SER A 535 15.28 -7.36 -14.71
CA SER A 535 14.86 -8.38 -15.68
C SER A 535 15.80 -9.60 -15.70
N GLY A 536 17.05 -9.44 -15.25
CA GLY A 536 18.08 -10.47 -15.36
C GLY A 536 18.52 -10.77 -16.81
N LYS A 537 18.06 -9.97 -17.78
CA LYS A 537 18.40 -10.14 -19.21
C LYS A 537 19.56 -9.21 -19.60
N PRO A 538 20.50 -9.67 -20.46
CA PRO A 538 21.57 -8.84 -20.97
C PRO A 538 21.05 -7.93 -22.09
N ILE A 539 20.42 -6.83 -21.72
CA ILE A 539 19.81 -5.87 -22.65
C ILE A 539 20.71 -4.64 -22.82
N GLU A 540 20.93 -4.24 -24.06
CA GLU A 540 21.66 -3.03 -24.41
C GLU A 540 20.78 -1.77 -24.24
N ILE A 541 21.41 -0.64 -23.92
CA ILE A 541 20.77 0.68 -23.97
C ILE A 541 21.27 1.41 -25.21
N VAL A 542 20.36 1.80 -26.10
CA VAL A 542 20.66 2.56 -27.32
C VAL A 542 20.22 4.00 -27.16
N PHE A 543 21.11 4.95 -27.44
CA PHE A 543 20.80 6.38 -27.43
C PHE A 543 20.24 6.82 -28.78
N THR A 544 19.03 7.38 -28.80
CA THR A 544 18.33 7.75 -30.04
C THR A 544 18.46 9.23 -30.40
N GLY A 545 19.01 10.05 -29.51
CA GLY A 545 18.98 11.51 -29.61
C GLY A 545 17.67 12.10 -29.06
N LEU A 546 17.72 13.38 -28.69
CA LEU A 546 16.53 14.17 -28.32
C LEU A 546 15.63 14.36 -29.54
N ARG A 547 14.33 14.26 -29.31
CA ARG A 547 13.31 14.48 -30.35
C ARG A 547 13.07 15.98 -30.54
N GLU A 548 12.54 16.34 -31.70
CA GLU A 548 12.16 17.73 -31.98
C GLU A 548 11.18 18.26 -30.92
N GLY A 549 11.44 19.46 -30.39
CA GLY A 549 10.64 20.09 -29.33
C GLY A 549 10.83 19.49 -27.92
N GLU A 550 11.61 18.42 -27.77
CA GLU A 550 11.84 17.77 -26.47
C GLU A 550 12.93 18.49 -25.67
N LYS A 551 12.61 18.87 -24.42
CA LYS A 551 13.58 19.47 -23.49
C LYS A 551 14.47 18.40 -22.85
N LEU A 552 15.75 18.74 -22.61
CA LEU A 552 16.67 17.89 -21.84
C LEU A 552 16.24 17.81 -20.37
N HIS A 553 15.87 18.95 -19.79
CA HIS A 553 15.32 19.09 -18.45
C HIS A 553 14.01 19.87 -18.54
N GLU A 554 12.97 19.40 -17.88
CA GLU A 554 11.67 20.09 -17.84
C GLU A 554 11.70 21.21 -16.78
N ASP A 555 10.96 22.29 -17.04
CA ASP A 555 10.76 23.38 -16.10
C ASP A 555 9.37 23.22 -15.47
N LEU A 556 9.27 23.25 -14.13
CA LEU A 556 7.96 23.20 -13.46
C LEU A 556 7.32 24.58 -13.32
N ILE A 557 8.15 25.61 -13.16
CA ILE A 557 7.78 27.00 -12.94
C ILE A 557 8.52 27.83 -13.99
N ASP A 558 7.80 28.75 -14.64
CA ASP A 558 8.40 29.70 -15.58
C ASP A 558 9.38 30.63 -14.84
N ALA A 559 10.43 31.13 -15.50
CA ALA A 559 11.35 32.11 -14.91
C ALA A 559 10.65 33.41 -14.43
N SER A 560 9.47 33.71 -14.98
CA SER A 560 8.62 34.84 -14.58
C SER A 560 7.61 34.53 -13.47
N GLU A 561 7.40 33.25 -13.13
CA GLU A 561 6.45 32.78 -12.13
C GLU A 561 7.15 32.63 -10.75
N GLN A 562 6.43 32.88 -9.65
CA GLN A 562 6.98 32.77 -8.29
C GLN A 562 6.52 31.47 -7.61
N ASP A 563 7.40 30.82 -6.84
CA ASP A 563 7.03 29.64 -6.04
C ASP A 563 6.37 30.05 -4.71
N GLU A 564 5.12 30.48 -4.78
CA GLU A 564 4.30 30.81 -3.60
C GLU A 564 3.36 29.66 -3.22
N ARG A 565 3.46 29.19 -1.98
CA ARG A 565 2.67 28.07 -1.43
C ARG A 565 1.85 28.49 -0.19
N PRO A 566 0.92 29.45 -0.31
CA PRO A 566 0.23 30.03 0.84
C PRO A 566 -0.73 29.07 1.57
N PHE A 567 -1.30 28.07 0.87
CA PHE A 567 -2.36 27.21 1.41
C PHE A 567 -1.98 25.74 1.53
N HIS A 568 -1.06 25.24 0.70
CA HIS A 568 -0.66 23.84 0.71
C HIS A 568 0.84 23.69 0.38
N PRO A 569 1.62 22.93 1.16
CA PRO A 569 3.08 22.86 1.01
C PRO A 569 3.55 22.23 -0.31
N GLN A 570 2.67 21.51 -1.02
CA GLN A 570 2.98 20.84 -2.29
C GLN A 570 2.26 21.48 -3.49
N ILE A 571 1.61 22.64 -3.32
CA ILE A 571 0.88 23.30 -4.40
C ILE A 571 1.27 24.77 -4.44
N THR A 572 1.91 25.15 -5.54
CA THR A 572 2.30 26.52 -5.85
C THR A 572 1.18 27.21 -6.59
N HIS A 573 0.93 28.48 -6.28
CA HIS A 573 -0.07 29.30 -6.95
C HIS A 573 0.61 30.27 -7.94
N THR A 574 0.14 30.28 -9.18
CA THR A 574 0.53 31.27 -10.19
C THR A 574 -0.67 31.70 -11.03
N SER A 575 -0.46 32.60 -11.98
CA SER A 575 -1.48 33.09 -12.90
C SER A 575 -0.99 33.07 -14.34
N VAL A 576 -1.94 33.07 -15.27
CA VAL A 576 -1.68 33.14 -16.70
C VAL A 576 -2.53 34.28 -17.28
N PRO A 577 -2.02 35.09 -18.23
CA PRO A 577 -2.84 36.09 -18.89
C PRO A 577 -4.04 35.42 -19.61
N PRO A 578 -5.26 35.94 -19.45
CA PRO A 578 -6.42 35.40 -20.14
C PRO A 578 -6.33 35.67 -21.66
N ILE A 579 -6.91 34.79 -22.48
CA ILE A 579 -7.14 35.02 -23.92
C ILE A 579 -8.62 34.83 -24.24
N ALA A 580 -9.23 35.80 -24.92
CA ALA A 580 -10.62 35.70 -25.32
C ALA A 580 -10.78 34.77 -26.53
N PRO A 581 -11.90 34.03 -26.67
CA PRO A 581 -12.15 33.17 -27.82
C PRO A 581 -12.05 33.90 -29.17
N GLU A 582 -12.44 35.17 -29.22
CA GLU A 582 -12.40 36.01 -30.41
C GLU A 582 -10.97 36.37 -30.84
N GLU A 583 -10.00 36.27 -29.92
CA GLU A 583 -8.58 36.52 -30.16
C GLU A 583 -7.83 35.26 -30.61
N LEU A 584 -8.50 34.09 -30.64
CA LEU A 584 -7.90 32.85 -31.11
C LEU A 584 -7.68 32.92 -32.62
N ASP A 585 -6.43 33.06 -33.03
CA ASP A 585 -6.01 32.95 -34.42
C ASP A 585 -5.09 31.73 -34.61
N TYR A 586 -5.56 30.77 -35.40
CA TYR A 586 -4.80 29.57 -35.73
C TYR A 586 -3.50 29.92 -36.44
N GLU A 587 -3.48 30.92 -37.33
CA GLU A 587 -2.25 31.27 -38.06
C GLU A 587 -1.18 31.85 -37.14
N SER A 588 -1.55 32.78 -36.26
CA SER A 588 -0.65 33.34 -35.24
C SER A 588 -0.14 32.27 -34.27
N TRP A 589 -1.02 31.36 -33.84
CA TRP A 589 -0.64 30.25 -32.98
C TRP A 589 0.33 29.29 -33.70
N ALA A 590 0.03 28.89 -34.93
CA ALA A 590 0.90 28.05 -35.74
C ALA A 590 2.26 28.70 -36.04
N LYS A 591 2.28 30.03 -36.30
CA LYS A 591 3.53 30.79 -36.50
C LYS A 591 4.37 30.86 -35.23
N SER A 592 3.73 30.95 -34.06
CA SER A 592 4.41 30.93 -32.75
C SER A 592 5.09 29.58 -32.51
N ASN A 593 4.47 28.48 -32.95
CA ASN A 593 5.10 27.15 -32.96
C ASN A 593 6.23 27.02 -34.01
N ALA A 594 6.03 27.58 -35.20
CA ALA A 594 6.97 27.47 -36.32
C ALA A 594 8.31 28.18 -36.06
N ARG A 595 8.34 29.24 -35.25
CA ARG A 595 9.57 29.99 -34.91
C ARG A 595 10.59 29.16 -34.11
N THR A 596 10.21 28.00 -33.60
CA THR A 596 11.11 27.07 -32.87
C THR A 596 11.49 25.82 -33.68
N SER A 597 10.99 25.63 -34.91
CA SER A 597 11.28 24.48 -35.77
C SER A 597 11.90 24.90 -37.11
N PRO A 598 13.14 24.48 -37.45
CA PRO A 598 13.75 24.79 -38.75
C PRO A 598 13.18 23.95 -39.91
N THR A 599 12.25 23.03 -39.66
CA THR A 599 11.86 21.97 -40.61
C THR A 599 10.36 21.87 -40.83
N HIS A 600 9.69 23.00 -41.07
CA HIS A 600 8.35 22.96 -41.67
C HIS A 600 8.44 22.57 -43.15
N LYS A 601 8.19 21.29 -43.47
CA LYS A 601 7.64 20.93 -44.78
C LYS A 601 6.11 21.06 -44.70
N PRO A 602 5.47 21.92 -45.51
CA PRO A 602 4.02 21.96 -45.56
C PRO A 602 3.50 20.59 -46.01
N TYR A 603 2.53 20.05 -45.28
CA TYR A 603 1.80 18.86 -45.69
C TYR A 603 1.12 19.19 -47.04
N LEU A 604 1.52 18.46 -48.08
CA LEU A 604 1.02 18.61 -49.44
C LEU A 604 -0.50 18.36 -49.47
N ALA A 605 -1.28 19.42 -49.65
CA ALA A 605 -2.67 19.35 -50.09
C ALA A 605 -2.79 19.04 -51.61
N SER A 606 -1.88 18.24 -52.18
CA SER A 606 -1.82 18.01 -53.62
C SER A 606 -1.33 16.61 -54.01
N SER A 607 -1.89 15.55 -53.40
CA SER A 607 -1.56 14.18 -53.81
C SER A 607 -2.72 13.18 -53.69
N PHE A 608 -3.97 13.61 -53.82
CA PHE A 608 -5.09 12.71 -54.13
C PHE A 608 -5.97 13.34 -55.21
N GLY A 609 -5.43 13.33 -56.42
CA GLY A 609 -6.20 13.44 -57.65
C GLY A 609 -5.86 12.25 -58.53
N VAL A 610 -6.52 11.11 -58.28
CA VAL A 610 -7.14 10.16 -59.23
C VAL A 610 -8.10 9.31 -58.41
#